data_AF-A0A960JNV7-F1
#
_entry.id   AF-A0A960JNV7-F1
#
_cell.length_a   1.000
_cell.length_b   1.000
_cell.length_c   1.000
_cell.angle_alpha   90.00
_cell.angle_beta   90.00
_cell.angle_gamma   90.00
#
_symmetry.space_group_name_H-M   'P 1'
#
loop_
_entity.id
_entity.type
_entity.pdbx_description
1 polymer ?
#
loop_
_entity_poly.entity_id
_entity_poly.type
_entity_poly.pdbx_seq_one_letter_code
_entity_poly.pdbx_strand_id
1 'polypeptide(L)'
;MSRDPQLTAEQAYIDFAYECLEATRRAAEGVRDTVVHEAGGTFQARHERDVLWERVDSRLAQLDLGDSALMFGRIDREGSDDPDRGEIRTVGDPPPDGADPFYIGRISVADRSQNPVVVDWRAPVAEPFYRASGSDPMGLVRRRHFAVRGRSLLDMDDELFGSAAEALDQGTVQGHGALVAALEERRSGKLSDIVAT
;
A
#
# COMPACT_ATOMS: atom_id res chain seq x y z
N MET A 1 15.41 -11.16 19.33
CA MET A 1 14.31 -11.37 18.36
C MET A 1 14.59 -10.45 17.18
N SER A 2 15.26 -10.96 16.15
CA SER A 2 15.54 -10.14 14.96
C SER A 2 14.20 -9.90 14.27
N ARG A 3 13.73 -8.65 14.26
CA ARG A 3 12.55 -8.27 13.46
C ARG A 3 12.89 -8.53 12.00
N ASP A 4 11.98 -9.18 11.28
CA ASP A 4 12.10 -9.36 9.84
C ASP A 4 12.33 -7.98 9.19
N PRO A 5 13.44 -7.76 8.46
CA PRO A 5 13.72 -6.51 7.78
C PRO A 5 12.59 -6.08 6.83
N GLN A 6 11.91 -7.03 6.18
CA GLN A 6 10.80 -6.75 5.28
C GLN A 6 9.58 -6.24 6.04
N LEU A 7 9.21 -6.86 7.17
CA LEU A 7 8.10 -6.35 8.00
C LEU A 7 8.37 -4.93 8.50
N THR A 8 9.64 -4.62 8.77
CA THR A 8 10.05 -3.28 9.22
C THR A 8 9.92 -2.25 8.09
N ALA A 9 10.35 -2.59 6.88
CA ALA A 9 10.21 -1.73 5.70
C ALA A 9 8.73 -1.48 5.35
N GLU A 10 7.92 -2.54 5.36
CA GLU A 10 6.48 -2.45 5.06
C GLU A 10 5.73 -1.65 6.13
N GLN A 11 6.08 -1.82 7.41
CA GLN A 11 5.55 -0.97 8.48
C GLN A 11 5.89 0.51 8.27
N ALA A 12 7.13 0.82 7.89
CA ALA A 12 7.55 2.20 7.64
C ALA A 12 6.77 2.81 6.46
N TYR A 13 6.47 2.03 5.42
CA TYR A 13 5.64 2.49 4.31
C TYR A 13 4.18 2.73 4.74
N ILE A 14 3.61 1.84 5.56
CA ILE A 14 2.27 2.04 6.13
C ILE A 14 2.22 3.34 6.94
N ASP A 15 3.21 3.60 7.78
CA ASP A 15 3.29 4.82 8.59
C ASP A 15 3.34 6.07 7.69
N PHE A 16 4.17 6.05 6.64
CA PHE A 16 4.23 7.11 5.63
C PHE A 16 2.89 7.32 4.91
N ALA A 17 2.19 6.25 4.52
CA ALA A 17 0.88 6.35 3.89
C ALA A 17 -0.16 7.02 4.80
N TYR A 18 -0.14 6.69 6.11
CA TYR A 18 -0.98 7.38 7.10
C TYR A 18 -0.58 8.84 7.28
N GLU A 19 0.71 9.19 7.26
CA GLU A 19 1.15 10.59 7.30
C GLU A 19 0.62 11.40 6.10
N CYS A 20 0.67 10.83 4.90
CA CYS A 20 0.11 11.43 3.69
C CYS A 20 -1.41 11.59 3.76
N LEU A 21 -2.13 10.60 4.31
CA LEU A 21 -3.57 10.69 4.55
C LEU A 21 -3.91 11.82 5.52
N GLU A 22 -3.20 11.90 6.65
CA GLU A 22 -3.40 12.96 7.64
C GLU A 22 -3.03 14.34 7.08
N ALA A 23 -1.99 14.45 6.25
CA ALA A 23 -1.66 15.69 5.57
C ALA A 23 -2.80 16.14 4.62
N THR A 24 -3.37 15.20 3.87
CA THR A 24 -4.51 15.45 2.98
C THR A 24 -5.75 15.89 3.77
N ARG A 25 -6.03 15.23 4.91
CA ARG A 25 -7.12 15.58 5.81
C ARG A 25 -6.96 17.00 6.36
N ARG A 26 -5.79 17.34 6.91
CA ARG A 26 -5.49 18.69 7.44
C ARG A 26 -5.64 19.78 6.39
N ALA A 27 -5.20 19.51 5.15
CA ALA A 27 -5.37 20.45 4.05
C ALA A 27 -6.86 20.71 3.76
N ALA A 28 -7.68 19.67 3.70
CA ALA A 28 -9.13 19.79 3.52
C ALA A 28 -9.81 20.52 4.70
N GLU A 29 -9.42 20.22 5.94
CA GLU A 29 -9.91 20.92 7.13
C GLU A 29 -9.56 22.41 7.11
N GLY A 30 -8.35 22.78 6.69
CA GLY A 30 -7.97 24.19 6.55
C GLY A 30 -8.83 24.96 5.53
N VAL A 31 -9.23 24.31 4.42
CA VAL A 31 -10.18 24.91 3.46
C VAL A 31 -11.56 25.08 4.11
N ARG A 32 -12.05 24.06 4.82
CA ARG A 32 -13.34 24.14 5.53
C ARG A 32 -13.37 25.31 6.52
N ASP A 33 -12.32 25.46 7.32
CA ASP A 33 -12.25 26.50 8.34
C ASP A 33 -12.22 27.90 7.69
N THR A 34 -11.48 28.06 6.58
CA THR A 34 -11.47 29.30 5.79
C THR A 34 -12.89 29.68 5.32
N VAL A 35 -13.62 28.71 4.77
CA VAL A 35 -15.00 28.87 4.26
C VAL A 35 -15.98 29.25 5.38
N VAL A 36 -15.80 28.71 6.58
CA VAL A 36 -16.65 29.02 7.75
C VAL A 36 -16.39 30.44 8.27
N HIS A 37 -15.14 30.92 8.21
CA HIS A 37 -14.76 32.22 8.74
C HIS A 37 -15.02 33.41 7.80
N GLU A 38 -15.24 33.18 6.50
CA GLU A 38 -15.65 34.22 5.56
C GLU A 38 -17.14 34.61 5.75
N ALA A 39 -17.37 35.67 6.53
CA ALA A 39 -18.70 36.25 6.74
C ALA A 39 -18.99 37.41 5.77
N GLY A 40 -20.13 37.38 5.08
CA GLY A 40 -20.65 38.47 4.25
C GLY A 40 -20.59 38.20 2.74
N GLY A 41 -20.68 39.25 1.93
CA GLY A 41 -20.61 39.16 0.47
C GLY A 41 -21.95 39.13 -0.26
N THR A 42 -21.87 39.08 -1.59
CA THR A 42 -23.03 39.03 -2.49
C THR A 42 -23.80 37.71 -2.35
N PHE A 43 -24.97 37.59 -2.99
CA PHE A 43 -25.65 36.30 -3.08
C PHE A 43 -24.78 35.23 -3.77
N GLN A 44 -24.05 35.62 -4.81
CA GLN A 44 -23.12 34.74 -5.52
C GLN A 44 -22.01 34.22 -4.61
N ALA A 45 -21.36 35.10 -3.82
CA ALA A 45 -20.29 34.69 -2.89
C ALA A 45 -20.79 33.67 -1.86
N ARG A 46 -22.02 33.83 -1.36
CA ARG A 46 -22.65 32.86 -0.44
C ARG A 46 -22.90 31.51 -1.10
N HIS A 47 -23.39 31.51 -2.34
CA HIS A 47 -23.62 30.27 -3.08
C HIS A 47 -22.31 29.52 -3.39
N GLU A 48 -21.27 30.22 -3.86
CA GLU A 48 -19.95 29.64 -4.12
C GLU A 48 -19.35 29.02 -2.84
N ARG A 49 -19.49 29.71 -1.71
CA ARG A 49 -19.07 29.22 -0.40
C ARG A 49 -19.82 27.94 0.00
N ASP A 50 -21.14 27.90 -0.18
CA ASP A 50 -21.95 26.73 0.18
C ASP A 50 -21.56 25.50 -0.68
N VAL A 51 -21.32 25.69 -1.98
CA VAL A 51 -20.82 24.63 -2.88
C VAL A 51 -19.41 24.15 -2.46
N LEU A 52 -18.53 25.08 -2.10
CA LEU A 52 -17.19 24.74 -1.65
C LEU A 52 -17.23 23.97 -0.32
N TRP A 53 -18.11 24.38 0.60
CA TRP A 53 -18.33 23.70 1.87
C TRP A 53 -18.78 22.24 1.64
N GLU A 54 -19.80 22.04 0.80
CA GLU A 54 -20.31 20.69 0.48
C GLU A 54 -19.24 19.80 -0.16
N ARG A 55 -18.42 20.36 -1.05
CA ARG A 55 -17.31 19.64 -1.67
C ARG A 55 -16.25 19.21 -0.64
N VAL A 56 -15.88 20.10 0.28
CA VAL A 56 -14.88 19.81 1.31
C VAL A 56 -15.41 18.82 2.33
N ASP A 57 -16.67 18.96 2.75
CA ASP A 57 -17.34 18.03 3.66
C ASP A 57 -17.40 16.62 3.06
N SER A 58 -17.84 16.51 1.79
CA SER A 58 -17.82 15.26 1.03
C SER A 58 -16.42 14.66 0.93
N ARG A 59 -15.38 15.49 0.74
CA ARG A 59 -13.99 15.02 0.69
C ARG A 59 -13.52 14.49 2.03
N LEU A 60 -13.83 15.16 3.14
CA LEU A 60 -13.47 14.70 4.48
C LEU A 60 -14.16 13.38 4.83
N ALA A 61 -15.44 13.23 4.46
CA ALA A 61 -16.16 11.97 4.60
C ALA A 61 -15.51 10.83 3.79
N GLN A 62 -15.06 11.08 2.57
CA GLN A 62 -14.35 10.09 1.76
C GLN A 62 -12.98 9.69 2.32
N LEU A 63 -12.35 10.55 3.12
CA LEU A 63 -11.06 10.28 3.76
C LEU A 63 -11.21 9.52 5.09
N ASP A 64 -12.42 9.39 5.61
CA ASP A 64 -12.70 8.68 6.86
C ASP A 64 -12.62 7.17 6.68
N LEU A 65 -11.73 6.54 7.44
CA LEU A 65 -11.51 5.09 7.45
C LEU A 65 -12.30 4.40 8.58
N GLY A 66 -12.81 5.15 9.56
CA GLY A 66 -13.26 4.58 10.83
C GLY A 66 -12.19 3.67 11.43
N ASP A 67 -12.59 2.45 11.81
CA ASP A 67 -11.69 1.43 12.39
C ASP A 67 -10.93 0.59 11.35
N SER A 68 -11.13 0.87 10.05
CA SER A 68 -10.51 0.10 8.99
C SER A 68 -9.04 0.49 8.75
N ALA A 69 -8.23 -0.50 8.39
CA ALA A 69 -6.87 -0.23 7.91
C ALA A 69 -6.89 0.50 6.56
N LEU A 70 -5.92 1.40 6.32
CA LEU A 70 -5.81 2.15 5.08
C LEU A 70 -5.50 1.23 3.89
N MET A 71 -4.50 0.37 4.07
CA MET A 71 -3.99 -0.54 3.06
C MET A 71 -4.01 -1.99 3.55
N PHE A 72 -4.09 -2.93 2.62
CA PHE A 72 -4.23 -4.36 2.94
C PHE A 72 -3.38 -5.25 2.04
N GLY A 73 -2.62 -4.68 1.10
CA GLY A 73 -1.68 -5.45 0.31
C GLY A 73 -0.92 -4.61 -0.69
N ARG A 74 -0.17 -5.32 -1.53
CA ARG A 74 0.72 -4.77 -2.54
C ARG A 74 0.78 -5.72 -3.75
N ILE A 75 0.92 -5.17 -4.94
CA ILE A 75 1.20 -5.91 -6.16
C ILE A 75 2.50 -5.42 -6.80
N ASP A 76 3.30 -6.37 -7.26
CA ASP A 76 4.53 -6.14 -8.02
C ASP A 76 4.34 -6.70 -9.43
N ARG A 77 4.79 -5.96 -10.45
CA ARG A 77 4.58 -6.30 -11.87
C ARG A 77 5.92 -6.57 -12.55
N GLU A 78 5.89 -7.26 -13.69
CA GLU A 78 7.12 -7.43 -14.47
C GLU A 78 7.71 -6.08 -14.86
N GLY A 79 9.01 -5.90 -14.62
CA GLY A 79 9.70 -4.62 -14.82
C GLY A 79 9.55 -3.63 -13.66
N SER A 80 8.92 -4.02 -12.54
CA SER A 80 9.06 -3.30 -11.28
C SER A 80 10.46 -3.50 -10.72
N ASP A 81 11.15 -2.43 -10.36
CA ASP A 81 12.35 -2.56 -9.53
C ASP A 81 11.92 -3.15 -8.19
N ASP A 82 12.49 -4.30 -7.82
CA ASP A 82 12.19 -4.98 -6.57
C ASP A 82 12.74 -4.13 -5.39
N PRO A 83 11.88 -3.45 -4.61
CA PRO A 83 12.35 -2.61 -3.51
C PRO A 83 12.90 -3.45 -2.34
N ASP A 84 12.66 -4.77 -2.31
CA ASP A 84 13.23 -5.65 -1.29
C ASP A 84 14.73 -5.94 -1.56
N ARG A 85 15.28 -5.51 -2.71
CA ARG A 85 16.73 -5.62 -3.04
C ARG A 85 17.65 -4.71 -2.22
N GLY A 86 17.12 -3.90 -1.31
CA GLY A 86 17.91 -3.32 -0.22
C GLY A 86 18.33 -1.87 -0.38
N GLU A 87 17.75 -1.10 -1.31
CA GLU A 87 17.89 0.36 -1.29
C GLU A 87 16.75 0.96 -0.45
N ILE A 88 17.09 1.41 0.76
CA ILE A 88 16.20 2.18 1.62
C ILE A 88 15.81 3.44 0.85
N ARG A 89 14.57 3.51 0.36
CA ARG A 89 14.04 4.70 -0.30
C ARG A 89 14.05 5.85 0.71
N THR A 90 14.71 6.95 0.36
CA THR A 90 14.63 8.19 1.13
C THR A 90 13.32 8.90 0.75
N VAL A 91 12.64 9.49 1.73
CA VAL A 91 11.41 10.27 1.49
C VAL A 91 11.70 11.37 0.47
N GLY A 92 11.09 11.30 -0.71
CA GLY A 92 11.16 12.33 -1.76
C GLY A 92 11.92 11.96 -3.04
N ASP A 93 12.54 10.78 -3.13
CA ASP A 93 13.14 10.34 -4.40
C ASP A 93 12.05 9.85 -5.38
N PRO A 94 11.99 10.40 -6.62
CA PRO A 94 11.12 9.87 -7.65
C PRO A 94 11.60 8.45 -8.03
N PRO A 95 10.68 7.53 -8.33
CA PRO A 95 11.08 6.19 -8.74
C PRO A 95 11.89 6.19 -10.04
N PRO A 96 12.87 5.30 -10.17
CA PRO A 96 13.53 5.01 -11.45
C PRO A 96 12.53 4.45 -12.48
N ASP A 97 12.93 4.40 -13.74
CA ASP A 97 12.11 4.08 -14.92
C ASP A 97 11.53 2.64 -14.98
N GLY A 98 11.48 1.92 -13.86
CA GLY A 98 10.76 0.66 -13.63
C GLY A 98 9.36 0.91 -13.05
N ALA A 99 8.41 -0.01 -13.31
CA ALA A 99 7.04 0.14 -12.82
C ALA A 99 6.96 -0.07 -11.30
N ASP A 100 6.96 0.99 -10.50
CA ASP A 100 6.87 0.93 -9.03
C ASP A 100 5.80 -0.04 -8.50
N PRO A 101 6.02 -0.67 -7.32
CA PRO A 101 5.01 -1.48 -6.66
C PRO A 101 3.74 -0.68 -6.38
N PHE A 102 2.56 -1.29 -6.57
CA PHE A 102 1.30 -0.66 -6.21
C PHE A 102 0.81 -1.17 -4.87
N TYR A 103 0.74 -0.28 -3.89
CA TYR A 103 0.09 -0.55 -2.61
C TYR A 103 -1.42 -0.37 -2.73
N ILE A 104 -2.17 -1.38 -2.33
CA ILE A 104 -3.62 -1.45 -2.51
C ILE A 104 -4.33 -1.19 -1.18
N GLY A 105 -5.29 -0.28 -1.20
CA GLY A 105 -6.02 0.14 -0.03
C GLY A 105 -7.44 0.62 -0.28
N ARG A 106 -8.07 1.11 0.78
CA ARG A 106 -9.50 1.48 0.79
C ARG A 106 -9.77 2.84 0.17
N ILE A 107 -8.79 3.74 0.23
CA ILE A 107 -8.86 5.14 -0.19
C ILE A 107 -7.55 5.48 -0.89
N SER A 108 -7.64 6.18 -2.03
CA SER A 108 -6.45 6.68 -2.71
C SER A 108 -5.76 7.78 -1.89
N VAL A 109 -4.45 7.63 -1.71
CA VAL A 109 -3.58 8.59 -1.02
C VAL A 109 -2.41 8.93 -1.93
N ALA A 110 -2.03 10.21 -1.96
CA ALA A 110 -0.89 10.70 -2.71
C ALA A 110 0.06 11.47 -1.78
N ASP A 111 1.33 11.53 -2.14
CA ASP A 111 2.31 12.34 -1.45
C ASP A 111 2.21 13.84 -1.83
N ARG A 112 3.13 14.66 -1.29
CA ARG A 112 3.18 16.10 -1.59
C ARG A 112 3.48 16.42 -3.05
N SER A 113 4.15 15.52 -3.76
CA SER A 113 4.49 15.62 -5.18
C SER A 113 3.40 15.04 -6.09
N GLN A 114 2.26 14.60 -5.52
CA GLN A 114 1.16 13.94 -6.23
C GLN A 114 1.50 12.55 -6.77
N ASN A 115 2.54 11.91 -6.24
CA ASN A 115 2.81 10.50 -6.54
C ASN A 115 1.80 9.63 -5.77
N PRO A 116 1.23 8.59 -6.38
CA PRO A 116 0.33 7.67 -5.70
C PRO A 116 1.09 6.88 -4.63
N VAL A 117 0.58 6.92 -3.40
CA VAL A 117 1.09 6.18 -2.24
C VAL A 117 0.18 4.98 -1.93
N VAL A 118 -1.13 5.17 -2.06
CA VAL A 118 -2.12 4.10 -1.94
C VAL A 118 -3.07 4.19 -3.12
N VAL A 119 -3.29 3.05 -3.77
CA VAL A 119 -4.27 2.89 -4.85
C VAL A 119 -5.57 2.36 -4.27
N ASP A 120 -6.69 3.03 -4.56
CA ASP A 120 -8.02 2.51 -4.24
C ASP A 120 -8.26 1.16 -4.93
N TRP A 121 -8.69 0.18 -4.15
CA TRP A 121 -9.00 -1.18 -4.60
C TRP A 121 -10.01 -1.29 -5.73
N ARG A 122 -10.82 -0.24 -5.94
CA ARG A 122 -11.80 -0.16 -7.04
C ARG A 122 -11.17 0.29 -8.36
N ALA A 123 -9.94 0.80 -8.34
CA ALA A 123 -9.27 1.26 -9.54
C ALA A 123 -8.93 0.06 -10.45
N PRO A 124 -9.07 0.19 -11.79
CA PRO A 124 -8.74 -0.90 -12.71
C PRO A 124 -7.31 -1.45 -12.55
N VAL A 125 -6.35 -0.59 -12.19
CA VAL A 125 -4.96 -0.99 -11.94
C VAL A 125 -4.80 -1.95 -10.75
N ALA A 126 -5.76 -1.95 -9.82
CA ALA A 126 -5.80 -2.85 -8.66
C ALA A 126 -6.49 -4.20 -8.95
N GLU A 127 -7.13 -4.36 -10.11
CA GLU A 127 -7.85 -5.59 -10.49
C GLU A 127 -7.02 -6.88 -10.32
N PRO A 128 -5.72 -6.92 -10.70
CA PRO A 128 -4.90 -8.12 -10.53
C PRO A 128 -4.79 -8.58 -9.07
N PHE A 129 -4.91 -7.67 -8.09
CA PHE A 129 -4.90 -8.04 -6.68
C PHE A 129 -5.98 -9.08 -6.36
N TYR A 130 -7.15 -9.00 -7.00
CA TYR A 130 -8.26 -9.91 -6.74
C TYR A 130 -8.41 -11.03 -7.77
N ARG A 131 -7.99 -10.80 -9.00
CA ARG A 131 -8.28 -11.70 -10.13
C ARG A 131 -7.10 -12.51 -10.63
N ALA A 132 -5.86 -12.07 -10.36
CA ALA A 132 -4.69 -12.79 -10.83
C ALA A 132 -4.64 -14.21 -10.21
N SER A 133 -4.21 -15.17 -11.03
CA SER A 133 -4.09 -16.59 -10.71
C SER A 133 -2.83 -17.17 -11.36
N GLY A 134 -2.41 -18.38 -10.97
CA GLY A 134 -1.25 -19.02 -11.60
C GLY A 134 -1.38 -19.19 -13.12
N SER A 135 -2.59 -19.47 -13.62
CA SER A 135 -2.86 -19.62 -15.06
C SER A 135 -3.06 -18.30 -15.81
N ASP A 136 -3.44 -17.24 -15.09
CA ASP A 136 -3.56 -15.89 -15.62
C ASP A 136 -2.96 -14.89 -14.62
N PRO A 137 -1.63 -14.66 -14.68
CA PRO A 137 -0.93 -13.75 -13.77
C PRO A 137 -1.35 -12.29 -13.86
N MET A 138 -2.03 -11.89 -14.95
CA MET A 138 -2.37 -10.48 -15.22
C MET A 138 -1.17 -9.51 -15.10
N GLY A 139 0.03 -9.98 -15.46
CA GLY A 139 1.28 -9.21 -15.40
C GLY A 139 1.90 -9.06 -14.01
N LEU A 140 1.40 -9.79 -13.00
CA LEU A 140 2.00 -9.82 -11.67
C LEU A 140 3.25 -10.71 -11.63
N VAL A 141 4.19 -10.32 -10.78
CA VAL A 141 5.31 -11.14 -10.32
C VAL A 141 5.05 -11.60 -8.89
N ARG A 142 4.47 -10.71 -8.06
CA ARG A 142 4.13 -10.98 -6.67
C ARG A 142 2.86 -10.24 -6.25
N ARG A 143 2.05 -10.89 -5.42
CA ARG A 143 0.94 -10.31 -4.66
C ARG A 143 1.21 -10.54 -3.18
N ARG A 144 1.34 -9.45 -2.42
CA ARG A 144 1.54 -9.47 -0.97
C ARG A 144 0.25 -9.08 -0.26
N HIS A 145 -0.23 -9.90 0.66
CA HIS A 145 -1.35 -9.60 1.55
C HIS A 145 -0.83 -9.15 2.92
N PHE A 146 -1.46 -8.13 3.49
CA PHE A 146 -1.11 -7.64 4.83
C PHE A 146 -2.16 -8.03 5.86
N ALA A 147 -1.73 -8.65 6.95
CA ALA A 147 -2.53 -8.75 8.17
C ALA A 147 -2.29 -7.50 9.02
N VAL A 148 -3.26 -6.59 9.03
CA VAL A 148 -3.14 -5.28 9.67
C VAL A 148 -4.22 -5.08 10.73
N ARG A 149 -3.85 -4.35 11.80
CA ARG A 149 -4.78 -3.82 12.79
C ARG A 149 -4.54 -2.31 12.92
N GLY A 150 -5.45 -1.51 12.36
CA GLY A 150 -5.24 -0.08 12.23
C GLY A 150 -3.98 0.22 11.44
N ARG A 151 -3.00 0.89 12.07
CA ARG A 151 -1.69 1.23 11.48
C ARG A 151 -0.62 0.16 11.66
N SER A 152 -0.89 -0.89 12.44
CA SER A 152 0.11 -1.90 12.77
C SER A 152 0.04 -3.09 11.81
N LEU A 153 1.14 -3.37 11.12
CA LEU A 153 1.38 -4.60 10.38
C LEU A 153 1.71 -5.71 11.36
N LEU A 154 0.85 -6.73 11.39
CA LEU A 154 1.04 -7.91 12.23
C LEU A 154 1.86 -8.96 11.48
N ASP A 155 1.58 -9.11 10.18
CA ASP A 155 2.12 -10.18 9.35
C ASP A 155 1.86 -9.90 7.86
N MET A 156 2.54 -10.64 6.98
CA MET A 156 2.35 -10.57 5.54
C MET A 156 2.48 -11.94 4.86
N ASP A 157 1.83 -12.10 3.72
CA ASP A 157 1.83 -13.35 2.94
C ASP A 157 2.03 -13.05 1.46
N ASP A 158 3.00 -13.74 0.83
CA ASP A 158 3.41 -13.53 -0.55
C ASP A 158 2.96 -14.66 -1.45
N GLU A 159 2.32 -14.30 -2.56
CA GLU A 159 2.00 -15.19 -3.66
C GLU A 159 2.79 -14.77 -4.90
N LEU A 160 3.54 -15.71 -5.47
CA LEU A 160 4.38 -15.48 -6.66
C LEU A 160 3.67 -15.94 -7.94
N PHE A 161 3.98 -15.27 -9.04
CA PHE A 161 3.39 -15.54 -10.35
C PHE A 161 4.46 -15.62 -11.44
N GLY A 162 4.11 -16.24 -12.57
CA GLY A 162 4.95 -16.29 -13.77
C GLY A 162 6.34 -16.87 -13.51
N SER A 163 7.36 -16.23 -14.07
CA SER A 163 8.76 -16.67 -13.98
C SER A 163 9.28 -16.79 -12.54
N ALA A 164 8.78 -15.97 -11.61
CA ALA A 164 9.15 -16.06 -10.20
C ALA A 164 8.60 -17.33 -9.54
N ALA A 165 7.37 -17.74 -9.89
CA ALA A 165 6.79 -18.98 -9.42
C ALA A 165 7.53 -20.21 -10.01
N GLU A 166 7.88 -20.16 -11.28
CA GLU A 166 8.63 -21.24 -11.95
C GLU A 166 10.04 -21.40 -11.37
N ALA A 167 10.75 -20.29 -11.10
CA ALA A 167 12.07 -20.33 -10.48
C ALA A 167 12.01 -20.91 -9.06
N LEU A 168 10.95 -20.62 -8.32
CA LEU A 168 10.72 -21.20 -6.99
C LEU A 168 10.54 -22.72 -7.08
N ASP A 169 9.70 -23.20 -8.00
CA ASP A 169 9.43 -24.64 -8.19
C ASP A 169 10.68 -25.41 -8.65
N GLN A 170 11.56 -24.76 -9.41
CA GLN A 170 12.84 -25.32 -9.86
C GLN A 170 13.96 -25.24 -8.81
N GLY A 171 13.70 -24.62 -7.64
CA GLY A 171 14.71 -24.41 -6.60
C GLY A 171 15.88 -23.51 -7.04
N THR A 172 15.71 -22.75 -8.13
CA THR A 172 16.75 -21.90 -8.73
C THR A 172 16.83 -20.51 -8.12
N VAL A 173 15.91 -20.16 -7.20
CA VAL A 173 15.96 -18.92 -6.43
C VAL A 173 17.06 -19.00 -5.36
N GLN A 174 18.30 -18.69 -5.72
CA GLN A 174 19.38 -18.47 -4.77
C GLN A 174 19.12 -17.19 -3.96
N GLY A 175 18.83 -17.34 -2.66
CA GLY A 175 18.69 -16.22 -1.71
C GLY A 175 17.39 -16.23 -0.88
N HIS A 176 16.40 -17.06 -1.24
CA HIS A 176 15.10 -17.10 -0.56
C HIS A 176 14.86 -18.38 0.27
N GLY A 177 15.89 -19.20 0.51
CA GLY A 177 15.76 -20.48 1.23
C GLY A 177 15.13 -20.38 2.63
N ALA A 178 15.28 -19.25 3.32
CA ALA A 178 14.60 -18.98 4.58
C ALA A 178 13.10 -18.65 4.40
N LEU A 179 12.73 -17.96 3.32
CA LEU A 179 11.34 -17.66 2.97
C LEU A 179 10.59 -18.92 2.53
N VAL A 180 11.23 -19.77 1.72
CA VAL A 180 10.67 -21.07 1.29
C VAL A 180 10.44 -21.99 2.49
N ALA A 181 11.41 -22.09 3.40
CA ALA A 181 11.26 -22.85 4.64
C ALA A 181 10.12 -22.31 5.52
N ALA A 182 9.97 -20.99 5.64
CA ALA A 182 8.89 -20.37 6.41
C ALA A 182 7.50 -20.58 5.77
N LEU A 183 7.40 -20.59 4.43
CA LEU A 183 6.17 -20.87 3.69
C LEU A 183 5.74 -22.34 3.82
N GLU A 184 6.69 -23.27 3.77
CA GLU A 184 6.43 -24.70 4.00
C GLU A 184 6.06 -25.01 5.47
N GLU A 185 6.67 -24.30 6.43
CA GLU A 185 6.35 -24.41 7.86
C GLU A 185 4.92 -23.91 8.16
N ARG A 186 4.48 -22.80 7.55
CA ARG A 186 3.11 -22.30 7.68
C ARG A 186 2.05 -23.18 7.03
N ARG A 187 2.35 -23.78 5.88
CA ARG A 187 1.41 -24.66 5.16
C ARG A 187 1.23 -26.01 5.86
N SER A 188 2.25 -26.50 6.55
CA SER A 188 2.25 -27.82 7.19
C SER A 188 1.83 -27.82 8.68
N GLY A 189 1.87 -26.67 9.36
CA GLY A 189 1.44 -26.53 10.76
C GLY A 189 2.26 -27.39 11.74
N LYS A 190 3.45 -27.85 11.34
CA LYS A 190 4.33 -28.69 12.17
C LYS A 190 5.68 -28.02 12.36
N LEU A 191 5.94 -27.66 13.61
CA LEU A 191 7.25 -27.37 14.16
C LEU A 191 8.20 -28.55 13.85
N SER A 192 9.16 -28.35 12.95
CA SER A 192 10.35 -29.19 12.90
C SER A 192 11.57 -28.35 13.24
N ASP A 193 12.02 -28.55 14.48
CA ASP A 193 13.32 -28.17 14.99
C ASP A 193 14.42 -28.60 14.00
N ILE A 194 15.12 -27.65 13.39
CA ILE A 194 16.39 -27.92 12.71
C ILE A 194 17.44 -26.92 13.19
N VAL A 195 18.22 -27.43 14.14
CA VAL A 195 19.60 -27.04 14.46
C VAL A 195 20.56 -27.49 13.36
N ALA A 196 21.69 -26.76 13.26
CA ALA A 196 23.01 -27.07 12.67
C ALA A 196 23.29 -26.36 11.33
N THR A 197 24.39 -25.63 11.11
CA THR A 197 25.65 -25.35 11.84
C THR A 197 26.12 -23.94 11.48
#